data_AF-A0A956V055-F1
#
_entry.id   AF-A0A956V055-F1
#
_cell.length_a   1.000
_cell.length_b   1.000
_cell.length_c   1.000
_cell.angle_alpha   90.00
_cell.angle_beta   90.00
_cell.angle_gamma   90.00
#
_symmetry.space_group_name_H-M   'P 1'
#
loop_
_entity.id
_entity.type
_entity.pdbx_description
1 polymer ?
#
loop_
_entity_poly.entity_id
_entity_poly.type
_entity_poly.pdbx_seq_one_letter_code
_entity_poly.pdbx_strand_id
1 'polypeptide(L)'
;FGLAQLHQFRGRVGRSGDKSFCLLLSDDVSAENNARLQTMVATDDGFVLAEKDLELRGPGDMIGTRQSGLPDLGVLEQGFDTRILERARATAERLIAEHPEIGESRFPRLKRRLIEYWHHRTITSAPAS
;
A
#
# COMPACT_ATOMS: atom_id res chain seq x y z
N PHE A 1 -11.63 -2.97 -13.21
CA PHE A 1 -10.30 -3.61 -13.10
C PHE A 1 -9.29 -2.58 -12.63
N GLY A 2 -8.36 -2.93 -11.74
CA GLY A 2 -7.24 -2.03 -11.38
C GLY A 2 -6.15 -2.01 -12.46
N LEU A 3 -5.27 -1.01 -12.45
CA LEU A 3 -4.21 -0.86 -13.45
C LEU A 3 -3.26 -2.07 -13.49
N ALA A 4 -2.92 -2.63 -12.33
CA ALA A 4 -2.08 -3.83 -12.24
C ALA A 4 -2.68 -5.04 -13.00
N GLN A 5 -4.00 -5.22 -12.91
CA GLN A 5 -4.67 -6.34 -13.58
C GLN A 5 -4.76 -6.12 -15.09
N LEU A 6 -5.01 -4.89 -15.53
CA LEU A 6 -4.98 -4.52 -16.95
C LEU A 6 -3.58 -4.71 -17.54
N HIS A 7 -2.53 -4.36 -16.79
CA HIS A 7 -1.14 -4.59 -17.19
C HIS A 7 -0.82 -6.07 -17.35
N GLN A 8 -1.27 -6.92 -16.42
CA GLN A 8 -1.13 -8.37 -16.55
C GLN A 8 -1.86 -8.91 -17.79
N PHE A 9 -3.05 -8.42 -18.11
CA PHE A 9 -3.76 -8.83 -19.33
C PHE A 9 -3.02 -8.40 -20.59
N ARG A 10 -2.54 -7.16 -20.65
CA ARG A 10 -1.72 -6.67 -21.76
C ARG A 10 -0.48 -7.54 -21.97
N GLY A 11 0.21 -7.93 -20.91
CA GLY A 11 1.39 -8.81 -20.98
C GLY A 11 1.11 -10.25 -21.44
N ARG A 12 -0.15 -10.67 -21.51
CA ARG A 12 -0.56 -11.96 -22.08
C ARG A 12 -0.83 -11.89 -23.59
N VAL A 13 -0.83 -10.70 -24.19
CA VAL A 13 -1.03 -10.47 -25.61
C VAL A 13 0.34 -10.38 -26.31
N GLY A 14 0.52 -11.09 -27.43
CA GLY A 14 1.73 -10.99 -28.27
C GLY A 14 2.94 -11.80 -27.79
N ARG A 15 2.83 -13.14 -27.79
CA ARG A 15 3.95 -14.06 -27.49
C ARG A 15 4.69 -14.56 -28.73
N SER A 16 4.12 -14.35 -29.91
CA SER A 16 4.73 -14.66 -31.20
C SER A 16 5.25 -13.36 -31.79
N GLY A 17 6.32 -13.38 -32.58
CA GLY A 17 6.99 -12.19 -33.13
C GLY A 17 6.16 -11.29 -34.05
N ASP A 18 4.85 -11.51 -34.12
CA ASP A 18 3.88 -10.75 -34.87
C ASP A 18 3.33 -9.58 -34.05
N LYS A 19 3.04 -8.46 -34.73
CA LYS A 19 2.41 -7.30 -34.11
C LYS A 19 1.07 -7.70 -33.52
N SER A 20 0.89 -7.43 -32.23
CA SER A 20 -0.34 -7.71 -31.50
C SER A 20 -0.93 -6.41 -30.96
N PHE A 21 -2.26 -6.37 -30.85
CA PHE A 21 -3.00 -5.20 -30.39
C PHE A 21 -3.81 -5.55 -29.15
N CYS A 22 -3.80 -4.66 -28.16
CA CYS A 22 -4.66 -4.75 -26.98
C CYS A 22 -5.69 -3.63 -27.06
N LEU A 23 -6.96 -3.99 -27.26
CA LEU A 23 -8.08 -3.04 -27.32
C LEU A 23 -8.71 -2.93 -25.92
N LEU A 24 -8.79 -1.71 -25.42
CA LEU A 24 -9.43 -1.41 -24.13
C LEU A 24 -10.82 -0.83 -24.42
N LEU A 25 -11.86 -1.54 -23.99
CA LEU A 25 -13.27 -1.18 -24.17
C LEU A 25 -13.93 -1.05 -22.79
N SER A 26 -14.74 -0.02 -22.60
CA SER A 26 -15.49 0.18 -21.36
C SER A 26 -16.80 0.90 -21.63
N ASP A 27 -17.87 0.41 -21.02
CA ASP A 27 -19.18 1.07 -21.01
C ASP A 27 -19.31 2.10 -19.87
N ASP A 28 -18.29 2.17 -18.99
CA ASP A 28 -18.21 3.14 -17.89
C ASP A 28 -17.53 4.43 -18.39
N VAL A 29 -18.32 5.50 -18.48
CA VAL A 29 -17.89 6.81 -18.96
C VAL A 29 -17.40 7.75 -17.85
N SER A 30 -17.23 7.25 -16.62
CA SER A 30 -16.74 8.04 -15.50
C SER A 30 -15.34 8.61 -15.79
N ALA A 31 -15.08 9.82 -15.24
CA ALA A 31 -13.78 10.48 -15.40
C ALA A 31 -12.63 9.64 -14.81
N GLU A 32 -12.89 8.96 -13.69
CA GLU A 32 -11.93 8.06 -13.05
C GLU A 32 -11.58 6.86 -13.94
N ASN A 33 -12.60 6.21 -14.53
CA ASN A 33 -12.36 5.10 -15.45
C ASN A 33 -11.60 5.54 -16.70
N ASN A 34 -11.96 6.70 -17.27
CA ASN A 34 -11.22 7.29 -18.39
C ASN A 34 -9.77 7.60 -18.04
N ALA A 35 -9.49 8.20 -16.88
CA ALA A 35 -8.14 8.48 -16.41
C ALA A 35 -7.32 7.19 -16.23
N ARG A 36 -7.96 6.12 -15.73
CA ARG A 36 -7.36 4.80 -15.60
C ARG A 36 -6.98 4.21 -16.97
N LEU A 37 -7.89 4.22 -17.94
CA LEU A 37 -7.62 3.71 -19.28
C LEU A 37 -6.54 4.53 -20.00
N GLN A 38 -6.56 5.86 -19.87
CA GLN A 38 -5.51 6.75 -20.39
C GLN A 38 -4.14 6.41 -19.79
N THR A 39 -4.07 6.18 -18.49
CA THR A 39 -2.82 5.78 -17.80
C THR A 39 -2.29 4.46 -18.36
N MET A 40 -3.17 3.49 -18.62
CA MET A 40 -2.81 2.19 -19.21
C MET A 40 -2.25 2.30 -20.64
N VAL A 41 -2.63 3.33 -21.39
CA VAL A 41 -2.13 3.60 -22.75
C VAL A 41 -0.84 4.42 -22.73
N ALA A 42 -0.67 5.29 -21.73
CA ALA A 42 0.47 6.22 -21.65
C ALA A 42 1.80 5.53 -21.33
N THR A 43 1.79 4.38 -20.67
CA THR A 43 3.02 3.69 -20.26
C THR A 43 2.87 2.18 -20.17
N ASP A 44 3.98 1.51 -20.45
CA ASP A 44 4.14 0.07 -20.35
C ASP A 44 4.86 -0.36 -19.06
N ASP A 45 5.39 0.60 -18.30
CA ASP A 45 6.14 0.38 -17.06
C ASP A 45 5.20 0.04 -15.91
N GLY A 46 5.35 -1.18 -15.39
CA GLY A 46 4.54 -1.69 -14.28
C GLY A 46 4.71 -0.89 -12.98
N PHE A 47 5.85 -0.24 -12.75
CA PHE A 47 6.06 0.60 -11.57
C PHE A 47 5.25 1.89 -11.64
N VAL A 48 5.27 2.58 -12.78
CA VAL A 48 4.49 3.81 -12.99
C VAL A 48 2.99 3.52 -12.89
N LEU A 49 2.54 2.39 -13.44
CA LEU A 49 1.14 1.97 -13.33
C LEU A 49 0.75 1.67 -11.87
N ALA A 50 1.63 1.06 -11.08
CA ALA A 50 1.38 0.80 -9.66
C ALA A 50 1.29 2.09 -8.83
N GLU A 51 2.15 3.08 -9.11
CA GLU A 51 2.10 4.40 -8.47
C GLU A 51 0.79 5.12 -8.80
N LYS A 52 0.36 5.11 -10.06
CA LYS A 52 -0.92 5.69 -10.46
C LYS A 52 -2.12 4.95 -9.90
N ASP A 53 -2.05 3.63 -9.75
CA ASP A 53 -3.13 2.86 -9.12
C ASP A 53 -3.28 3.25 -7.64
N LEU A 54 -2.16 3.51 -6.96
CA LEU A 54 -2.13 4.01 -5.59
C LEU A 54 -2.72 5.43 -5.48
N GLU A 55 -2.34 6.34 -6.38
CA GLU A 55 -2.93 7.69 -6.42
C GLU A 55 -4.45 7.65 -6.65
N LEU A 56 -4.92 6.83 -7.60
CA LEU A 56 -6.33 6.73 -7.96
C LEU A 56 -7.19 6.11 -6.85
N ARG A 57 -6.67 5.12 -6.12
CA ARG A 57 -7.36 4.51 -4.96
C ARG A 57 -7.31 5.39 -3.71
N GLY A 58 -6.35 6.32 -3.67
CA GLY A 58 -6.08 7.16 -2.53
C GLY A 58 -5.39 6.41 -1.38
N PRO A 59 -4.80 7.15 -0.42
CA PRO A 59 -4.03 6.58 0.68
C PRO A 59 -4.87 5.78 1.69
N GLY A 60 -6.20 5.92 1.67
CA GLY A 60 -7.12 5.23 2.58
C GLY A 60 -7.24 3.73 2.30
N ASP A 61 -7.16 3.31 1.04
CA ASP A 61 -7.37 1.91 0.62
C ASP A 61 -6.12 1.04 0.87
N MET A 62 -4.94 1.64 1.03
CA MET A 62 -3.73 0.93 1.49
C MET A 62 -3.78 0.57 2.98
N ILE A 63 -4.50 1.37 3.76
CA ILE A 63 -4.57 1.23 5.22
C ILE A 63 -5.84 0.45 5.62
N GLY A 64 -6.87 0.45 4.78
CA GLY A 64 -8.18 -0.14 5.04
C GLY A 64 -8.62 -1.16 4.00
N THR A 65 -7.81 -2.19 3.71
CA THR A 65 -8.27 -3.58 3.49
C THR A 65 -7.07 -4.49 3.17
N ARG A 66 -6.58 -5.19 4.20
CA ARG A 66 -5.63 -6.32 4.12
C ARG A 66 -4.33 -6.06 3.34
N GLN A 67 -3.55 -5.06 3.75
CA GLN A 67 -2.10 -5.25 3.65
C GLN A 67 -1.69 -6.17 4.81
N SER A 68 -1.23 -7.39 4.51
CA SER A 68 -0.91 -8.47 5.46
C SER A 68 0.22 -8.17 6.46
N GLY A 69 0.58 -6.90 6.67
CA GLY A 69 1.65 -6.46 7.57
C GLY A 69 1.30 -5.28 8.48
N LEU A 70 0.30 -4.46 8.16
CA LEU A 70 -0.05 -3.29 8.98
C LEU A 70 -1.07 -3.66 10.06
N PRO A 71 -0.85 -3.25 11.33
CA PRO A 71 -1.81 -3.49 12.39
C PRO A 71 -3.12 -2.76 12.11
N ASP A 72 -4.19 -3.36 12.61
CA ASP A 72 -5.48 -2.68 12.76
C ASP A 72 -5.31 -1.59 13.83
N LEU A 73 -4.90 -0.40 13.39
CA LEU A 73 -4.84 0.77 14.24
C LEU A 73 -6.29 1.21 14.44
N GLY A 74 -6.92 0.89 15.57
CA GLY A 74 -8.30 1.30 15.88
C GLY A 74 -8.56 2.83 15.87
N VAL A 75 -7.55 3.64 15.56
CA VAL A 75 -7.62 5.09 15.28
C VAL A 75 -8.10 5.37 13.84
N LEU A 76 -8.25 4.33 13.00
CA LEU A 76 -8.58 4.44 11.58
C LEU A 76 -10.07 4.64 11.27
N GLU A 77 -10.96 4.39 12.24
CA GLU A 77 -12.41 4.44 12.01
C GLU A 77 -13.00 5.87 11.95
N GLN A 78 -12.28 6.91 12.40
CA GLN A 78 -12.84 8.27 12.55
C GLN A 78 -12.30 9.33 11.57
N GLY A 79 -11.72 8.91 10.45
CA GLY A 79 -11.14 9.84 9.48
C GLY A 79 -9.65 10.03 9.77
N PHE A 80 -8.85 9.32 8.98
CA PHE A 80 -7.42 9.29 9.13
C PHE A 80 -6.77 10.54 8.51
N ASP A 81 -6.18 11.40 9.34
CA ASP A 81 -5.35 12.49 8.85
C ASP A 81 -3.96 11.95 8.51
N THR A 82 -3.66 11.83 7.21
CA THR A 82 -2.36 11.37 6.70
C THR A 82 -1.19 12.18 7.27
N ARG A 83 -1.42 13.45 7.64
CA ARG A 83 -0.41 14.30 8.27
C ARG A 83 -0.02 13.82 9.67
N ILE A 84 -0.93 13.15 10.39
CA ILE A 84 -0.62 12.56 11.70
C ILE A 84 0.31 11.34 11.51
N LEU A 85 0.06 10.53 10.47
CA LEU A 85 0.92 9.37 10.17
C LEU A 85 2.33 9.81 9.76
N GLU A 86 2.43 10.80 8.87
CA GLU A 86 3.71 11.36 8.45
C GLU A 86 4.49 11.94 9.64
N ARG A 87 3.83 12.69 10.52
CA ARG A 87 4.45 13.22 11.75
C ARG A 87 4.89 12.13 12.71
N ALA A 88 4.07 11.09 12.89
CA ALA A 88 4.41 9.95 13.72
C ALA A 88 5.64 9.21 13.18
N ARG A 89 5.70 8.99 11.85
CA ARG A 89 6.85 8.39 11.17
C ARG A 89 8.11 9.22 11.33
N ALA A 90 8.06 10.51 11.00
CA ALA A 90 9.21 11.41 11.13
C ALA A 90 9.73 11.47 12.58
N THR A 91 8.81 11.44 13.55
CA THR A 91 9.16 11.40 14.98
C THR A 91 9.86 10.10 15.36
N ALA A 92 9.37 8.95 14.87
CA ALA A 92 9.98 7.65 15.12
C ALA A 92 11.37 7.52 14.48
N GLU A 93 11.53 7.98 13.23
CA GLU A 93 12.83 7.99 12.52
C GLU A 93 13.86 8.84 13.27
N ARG A 94 13.47 10.04 13.71
CA ARG A 94 14.33 10.91 14.53
C ARG A 94 14.68 10.25 15.87
N LEU A 95 13.72 9.62 16.53
CA LEU A 95 13.94 8.95 17.80
C LEU A 95 14.97 7.81 17.69
N ILE A 96 14.90 7.03 16.61
CA ILE A 96 15.86 5.95 16.32
C ILE A 96 17.24 6.53 16.01
N ALA A 97 17.31 7.61 15.23
CA ALA A 97 18.57 8.25 14.88
C ALA A 97 19.28 8.86 16.10
N GLU A 98 18.53 9.52 16.99
CA GLU A 98 19.07 10.15 18.20
C GLU A 98 19.38 9.13 19.30
N HIS A 99 18.65 8.00 19.33
CA HIS A 99 18.78 6.98 20.36
C HIS A 99 18.76 5.58 19.73
N PRO A 100 19.87 5.10 19.14
CA PRO A 100 19.93 3.77 18.54
C PRO A 100 19.62 2.64 19.54
N GLU A 101 19.93 2.89 20.82
CA GLU A 101 19.75 1.95 21.92
C GLU A 101 18.40 2.14 22.65
N ILE A 102 17.30 2.26 21.90
CA ILE A 102 15.91 2.35 22.45
C ILE A 102 15.61 1.22 23.48
N GLY A 103 16.44 0.18 23.52
CA GLY A 103 16.42 -0.92 24.48
C GLY A 103 16.79 -0.59 25.93
N GLU A 104 17.57 0.44 26.24
CA GLU A 104 18.12 0.61 27.61
C GLU A 104 17.66 1.92 28.28
N SER A 105 16.67 1.78 29.17
CA SER A 105 16.28 2.73 30.23
C SER A 105 15.54 4.03 29.85
N ARG A 106 15.76 4.66 28.68
CA ARG A 106 15.23 6.02 28.44
C ARG A 106 13.71 6.12 28.20
N PHE A 107 13.09 5.09 27.61
CA PHE A 107 11.67 5.09 27.25
C PHE A 107 10.92 3.83 27.73
N PRO A 108 10.80 3.62 29.05
CA PRO A 108 10.24 2.38 29.61
C PRO A 108 8.78 2.15 29.20
N ARG A 109 7.98 3.23 29.08
CA ARG A 109 6.58 3.14 28.63
C ARG A 109 6.45 2.78 27.15
N LEU A 110 7.29 3.38 26.29
CA LEU A 110 7.30 3.07 24.85
C LEU A 110 7.78 1.64 24.62
N LYS A 111 8.86 1.22 25.30
CA LYS A 111 9.36 -0.15 25.27
C LYS A 111 8.29 -1.16 25.69
N ARG A 112 7.60 -0.91 26.81
CA ARG A 112 6.49 -1.76 27.27
C ARG A 112 5.37 -1.85 26.23
N ARG A 113 4.94 -0.73 25.65
CA ARG A 113 3.91 -0.70 24.60
C ARG A 113 4.34 -1.44 23.34
N LEU A 114 5.59 -1.31 22.92
CA LEU A 114 6.14 -2.07 21.78
C LEU A 114 6.13 -3.57 22.10
N ILE A 115 6.63 -3.98 23.27
CA ILE A 115 6.64 -5.38 23.73
C ILE A 115 5.22 -5.98 23.75
N GLU A 116 4.25 -5.29 24.35
CA GLU A 116 2.83 -5.70 24.35
C GLU A 116 2.31 -5.88 22.91
N TYR A 117 2.56 -4.89 22.05
CA TYR A 117 2.12 -4.90 20.66
C TYR A 117 2.72 -6.06 19.84
N TRP A 118 4.02 -6.36 20.00
CA TRP A 118 4.68 -7.45 19.27
C TRP A 118 4.37 -8.84 19.86
N HIS A 119 4.16 -8.97 21.18
CA HIS A 119 3.75 -10.24 21.79
C HIS A 119 2.35 -10.69 21.37
N HIS A 120 1.41 -9.75 21.24
CA HIS A 120 0.08 -10.05 20.71
C HIS A 120 0.12 -10.56 19.27
N ARG A 121 1.17 -10.26 18.49
CA ARG A 121 1.34 -10.76 17.11
C ARG A 121 1.92 -12.18 17.05
N THR A 122 2.83 -12.55 17.95
CA THR A 122 3.44 -13.90 17.94
C THR A 122 2.48 -15.04 18.26
N ILE A 123 1.36 -14.75 18.94
CA ILE A 123 0.35 -15.76 19.28
C ILE A 123 -0.66 -15.98 18.14
N THR A 124 -0.78 -15.04 17.19
CA THR A 124 -1.75 -15.11 16.08
C THR A 124 -1.14 -15.60 14.77
N SER A 125 0.17 -15.91 14.72
CA SER A 125 0.86 -16.44 13.54
C SER A 125 1.29 -17.90 13.69
N ALA A 126 0.48 -18.74 14.36
CA ALA A 126 0.61 -20.19 14.20
C ALA A 126 0.01 -20.59 12.83
N PRO A 127 0.72 -21.39 12.01
CA PRO A 127 0.20 -21.82 10.73
C PRO A 127 -1.00 -22.75 10.96
N ALA A 128 -2.15 -22.42 10.37
CA ALA A 128 -3.27 -23.33 10.29
C ALA A 128 -2.85 -24.52 9.41
N SER A 129 -2.75 -25.69 10.05
CA SER A 129 -2.70 -27.01 9.41
C SER A 129 -4.02 -27.36 8.73
#